data_AF-A0A9D6NX72-F1
#
_entry.id   AF-A0A9D6NX72-F1
#
_cell.length_a   1.000
_cell.length_b   1.000
_cell.length_c   1.000
_cell.angle_alpha   90.00
_cell.angle_beta   90.00
_cell.angle_gamma   90.00
#
_symmetry.space_group_name_H-M   'P 1'
#
loop_
_entity.id
_entity.type
_entity.pdbx_description
1 polymer ?
#
loop_
_entity_poly.entity_id
_entity_poly.type
_entity_poly.pdbx_seq_one_letter_code
_entity_poly.pdbx_strand_id
1 'polypeptide(L)'
;MALQRLDGVDHADVNLVKGEAQVFPKPGKSFDPVLIPKVIQDAGFTATEVVVTANGTLVKGGEFPELDVPGLNHPFVLAGGAQAATLRKRTDLVGKRIRVTGKLHPSHADRPPGLTVENFQAAP
;
A
#
# COMPACT_ATOMS: atom_id res chain seq x y z
N MET A 1 16.88 8.89 6.47
CA MET A 1 15.95 9.34 5.41
C MET A 1 14.54 9.50 5.96
N ALA A 2 13.65 10.24 5.28
CA ALA A 2 12.32 10.57 5.80
C ALA A 2 11.47 9.32 6.09
N LEU A 3 11.34 8.40 5.12
CA LEU A 3 10.54 7.18 5.25
C LEU A 3 11.04 6.22 6.35
N GLN A 4 12.34 6.21 6.64
CA GLN A 4 12.91 5.45 7.76
C GLN A 4 12.47 5.98 9.14
N ARG A 5 11.92 7.20 9.22
CA ARG A 5 11.41 7.79 10.47
C ARG A 5 10.02 7.31 10.83
N LEU A 6 9.33 6.60 9.92
CA LEU A 6 8.05 5.97 10.23
C LEU A 6 8.25 4.90 11.29
N ASP A 7 7.44 4.94 12.35
CA ASP A 7 7.46 3.88 13.34
C ASP A 7 7.07 2.54 12.70
N GLY A 8 7.76 1.47 13.06
CA GLY A 8 7.61 0.17 12.43
C GLY A 8 8.37 -0.04 11.11
N VAL A 9 9.06 0.97 10.56
CA VAL A 9 9.97 0.80 9.40
C VAL A 9 11.39 0.47 9.87
N ASP A 10 11.99 -0.56 9.28
CA ASP A 10 13.37 -0.99 9.57
C ASP A 10 14.35 -0.22 8.70
N HIS A 11 14.09 -0.27 7.39
CA HIS A 11 14.90 0.38 6.38
C HIS A 11 14.04 0.87 5.22
N ALA A 12 14.53 1.88 4.51
CA ALA A 12 13.96 2.31 3.26
C ALA A 12 15.06 2.64 2.26
N ASP A 13 14.99 2.02 1.08
CA ASP A 13 15.87 2.32 -0.05
C ASP A 13 15.20 3.36 -0.94
N VAL A 14 15.82 4.52 -1.09
CA VAL A 14 15.28 5.62 -1.89
C VAL A 14 16.14 5.85 -3.11
N ASN A 15 15.51 5.80 -4.28
CA ASN A 15 16.11 6.22 -5.54
C ASN A 15 15.54 7.58 -5.95
N LEU A 16 16.28 8.65 -5.64
CA LEU A 16 15.87 10.02 -5.96
C LEU A 16 15.83 10.30 -7.47
N VAL A 17 16.66 9.62 -8.26
CA VAL A 17 16.68 9.77 -9.72
C VAL A 17 15.39 9.22 -10.34
N LYS A 18 14.87 8.13 -9.79
CA LYS A 18 13.62 7.51 -10.24
C LYS A 18 12.38 8.00 -9.51
N GLY A 19 12.53 8.72 -8.40
CA GLY A 19 11.42 9.09 -7.52
C GLY A 19 10.77 7.90 -6.82
N GLU A 20 11.54 6.83 -6.58
CA GLU A 20 11.04 5.56 -6.04
C GLU A 20 11.57 5.33 -4.63
N ALA A 21 10.78 4.67 -3.80
CA ALA A 21 11.22 4.17 -2.50
C ALA A 21 10.71 2.74 -2.27
N GLN A 22 11.59 1.89 -1.75
CA GLN A 22 11.23 0.58 -1.20
C GLN A 22 11.27 0.68 0.31
N VAL A 23 10.20 0.26 0.98
CA VAL A 23 10.05 0.33 2.43
C VAL A 23 10.02 -1.09 2.99
N PHE A 24 10.88 -1.34 3.97
CA PHE A 24 11.01 -2.63 4.65
C PHE A 24 10.51 -2.48 6.08
N PRO A 25 9.38 -3.10 6.46
CA PRO A 25 8.90 -3.11 7.83
C PRO A 25 9.86 -3.84 8.78
N LYS A 26 9.91 -3.41 10.04
CA LYS A 26 10.57 -4.16 11.12
C LYS A 26 9.87 -5.50 11.36
N PRO A 27 10.61 -6.60 11.56
CA PRO A 27 10.01 -7.87 11.94
C PRO A 27 9.13 -7.74 13.19
N GLY A 28 7.88 -8.21 13.11
CA GLY A 28 6.93 -8.17 14.22
C GLY A 28 6.41 -6.78 14.60
N LYS A 29 6.71 -5.75 13.80
CA LYS A 29 6.14 -4.42 13.93
C LYS A 29 5.36 -4.08 12.67
N SER A 30 4.47 -3.13 12.83
CA SER A 30 3.64 -2.62 11.74
C SER A 30 3.77 -1.11 11.67
N PHE A 31 3.71 -0.56 10.46
CA PHE A 31 3.70 0.87 10.22
C PHE A 31 2.37 1.31 9.60
N ASP A 32 2.03 2.59 9.75
CA ASP A 32 0.84 3.16 9.15
C ASP A 32 1.17 3.80 7.78
N PRO A 33 0.70 3.23 6.66
CA PRO A 33 0.97 3.78 5.33
C PRO A 33 0.26 5.12 5.07
N VAL A 34 -0.73 5.51 5.88
CA VAL A 34 -1.36 6.85 5.81
C VAL A 34 -0.36 7.95 6.13
N LEU A 35 0.70 7.64 6.88
CA LEU A 35 1.74 8.61 7.23
C LEU A 35 2.76 8.83 6.11
N ILE A 36 2.78 8.00 5.06
CA ILE A 36 3.75 8.12 3.96
C ILE A 36 3.70 9.51 3.29
N PRO A 37 2.55 10.03 2.84
CA PRO A 37 2.51 11.34 2.18
C PRO A 37 2.99 12.47 3.10
N LYS A 38 2.61 12.43 4.39
CA LYS A 38 3.04 13.41 5.39
C LYS A 38 4.55 13.41 5.57
N VAL A 39 5.16 12.23 5.70
CA VAL A 39 6.61 12.10 5.87
C VAL A 39 7.38 12.55 4.63
N ILE A 40 6.84 12.33 3.43
CA ILE A 40 7.42 12.85 2.18
C ILE A 40 7.34 14.39 2.16
N GLN A 41 6.19 14.95 2.55
CA GLN A 41 5.98 16.40 2.66
C GLN A 41 6.92 17.06 3.69
N ASP A 42 7.05 16.47 4.87
CA ASP A 42 7.95 16.95 5.94
C ASP A 42 9.44 16.93 5.51
N ALA A 43 9.77 16.16 4.48
CA ALA A 43 11.10 16.12 3.87
C ALA A 43 11.30 17.16 2.75
N GLY A 44 10.32 18.03 2.52
CA GLY A 44 10.36 19.09 1.51
C GLY A 44 9.88 18.66 0.11
N PHE A 45 9.24 17.49 -0.01
CA PHE A 45 8.70 16.99 -1.28
C PHE A 45 7.18 16.97 -1.27
N THR A 46 6.54 17.65 -2.22
CA THR A 46 5.09 17.57 -2.41
C THR A 46 4.79 16.63 -3.56
N ALA A 47 4.55 15.35 -3.25
CA ALA A 47 4.15 14.38 -4.27
C ALA A 47 2.72 14.70 -4.76
N THR A 48 2.54 14.88 -6.07
CA THR A 48 1.20 15.02 -6.67
C THR A 48 0.44 13.69 -6.65
N GLU A 49 1.17 12.58 -6.74
CA GLU A 49 0.65 11.23 -6.74
C GLU A 49 1.66 10.27 -6.09
N VAL A 50 1.17 9.26 -5.37
CA VAL A 50 1.98 8.19 -4.81
C VAL A 50 1.52 6.87 -5.39
N VAL A 51 2.35 6.25 -6.24
CA VAL A 51 2.10 4.91 -6.79
C VAL A 51 2.74 3.88 -5.87
N VAL A 52 1.94 2.94 -5.39
CA VAL A 52 2.36 1.86 -4.49
C VAL A 52 2.28 0.54 -5.24
N THR A 53 3.32 -0.27 -5.08
CA THR A 53 3.29 -1.70 -5.42
C THR A 53 3.43 -2.50 -4.14
N ALA A 54 2.39 -3.24 -3.76
CA ALA A 54 2.33 -4.00 -2.52
C ALA A 54 2.13 -5.49 -2.80
N ASN A 55 2.80 -6.34 -2.03
CA ASN A 55 2.56 -7.79 -2.02
C ASN A 55 1.84 -8.15 -0.73
N GLY A 56 0.63 -8.68 -0.85
CA GLY A 56 -0.20 -9.01 0.30
C GLY A 56 -1.18 -10.14 0.01
N THR A 57 -1.89 -10.58 1.03
CA THR A 57 -2.96 -11.56 0.91
C THR A 57 -4.25 -10.83 0.56
N LEU A 58 -4.93 -11.25 -0.50
CA LEU A 58 -6.25 -10.71 -0.82
C LEU A 58 -7.26 -11.27 0.18
N VAL A 59 -7.90 -10.40 0.96
CA VAL A 59 -8.93 -10.79 1.92
C VAL A 59 -10.27 -10.20 1.51
N LYS A 60 -11.34 -10.90 1.88
CA LYS A 60 -12.70 -10.41 1.67
C LYS A 60 -12.99 -9.34 2.71
N GLY A 61 -13.03 -8.08 2.29
CA GLY A 61 -13.49 -6.97 3.12
C GLY A 61 -15.02 -6.83 3.10
N GLY A 62 -15.53 -5.77 3.72
CA GLY A 62 -16.96 -5.46 3.77
C GLY A 62 -17.54 -5.11 2.40
N GLU A 63 -17.41 -3.84 2.00
CA GLU A 63 -17.88 -3.35 0.69
C GLU A 63 -16.87 -3.60 -0.43
N PHE A 64 -15.57 -3.57 -0.10
CA PHE A 64 -14.47 -3.73 -1.04
C PHE A 64 -13.49 -4.80 -0.55
N PRO A 65 -12.80 -5.52 -1.46
CA PRO A 65 -11.69 -6.38 -1.08
C PRO A 65 -10.58 -5.59 -0.40
N GLU A 66 -9.85 -6.24 0.48
CA GLU A 66 -8.73 -5.65 1.19
C GLU A 66 -7.45 -6.42 0.87
N LEU A 67 -6.32 -5.73 0.87
CA LEU A 67 -4.99 -6.33 0.73
C LEU A 67 -4.30 -6.28 2.08
N ASP A 68 -4.19 -7.44 2.71
CA ASP A 68 -3.43 -7.60 3.94
C ASP A 68 -1.94 -7.72 3.62
N VAL A 69 -1.18 -6.67 3.92
CA VAL A 69 0.25 -6.58 3.64
C VAL A 69 1.00 -6.77 4.96
N PRO A 70 1.87 -7.79 5.07
CA PRO A 70 2.67 -7.99 6.26
C PRO A 70 3.47 -6.74 6.63
N GLY A 71 3.36 -6.31 7.89
CA GLY A 71 4.04 -5.12 8.40
C GLY A 71 3.28 -3.80 8.23
N LEU A 72 2.01 -3.83 7.82
CA LEU A 72 1.11 -2.67 7.92
C LEU A 72 0.20 -2.78 9.14
N ASN A 73 -0.18 -1.63 9.72
CA ASN A 73 -1.17 -1.56 10.80
C ASN A 73 -2.59 -1.78 10.29
N HIS A 74 -2.84 -1.40 9.04
CA HIS A 74 -4.13 -1.52 8.38
C HIS A 74 -3.95 -2.10 6.98
N PRO A 75 -4.84 -3.00 6.53
CA PRO A 75 -4.84 -3.46 5.17
C PRO A 75 -5.20 -2.31 4.22
N PHE A 76 -4.81 -2.43 2.95
CA PHE A 76 -5.26 -1.50 1.93
C PHE A 76 -6.66 -1.87 1.45
N VAL A 77 -7.59 -0.92 1.52
CA VAL A 77 -8.91 -1.08 0.90
C VAL A 77 -8.77 -0.89 -0.60
N LEU A 78 -9.08 -1.94 -1.38
CA LEU A 78 -8.95 -1.95 -2.83
C LEU A 78 -10.19 -1.34 -3.50
N ALA A 79 -10.33 -0.02 -3.33
CA ALA A 79 -11.44 0.77 -3.84
C ALA A 79 -11.05 1.54 -5.10
N GLY A 80 -11.62 1.15 -6.24
CA GLY A 80 -11.45 1.88 -7.51
C GLY A 80 -10.18 1.52 -8.29
N GLY A 81 -9.95 2.21 -9.40
CA GLY A 81 -8.91 1.88 -10.38
C GLY A 81 -9.42 1.00 -11.52
N ALA A 82 -8.68 0.97 -12.63
CA ALA A 82 -9.12 0.35 -13.88
C ALA A 82 -9.42 -1.15 -13.75
N GLN A 83 -8.75 -1.85 -12.83
CA GLN A 83 -8.84 -3.30 -12.65
C GLN A 83 -9.65 -3.71 -11.40
N ALA A 84 -10.20 -2.78 -10.61
CA ALA A 84 -10.92 -3.13 -9.39
C ALA A 84 -12.16 -3.98 -9.64
N ALA A 85 -12.94 -3.68 -10.69
CA ALA A 85 -14.09 -4.48 -11.05
C ALA A 85 -13.70 -5.91 -11.46
N THR A 86 -12.58 -6.06 -12.15
CA THR A 86 -12.02 -7.36 -12.53
C THR A 86 -11.57 -8.13 -11.29
N LEU A 87 -10.82 -7.49 -10.38
CA LEU A 87 -10.35 -8.11 -9.14
C LEU A 87 -11.51 -8.59 -8.26
N ARG A 88 -12.60 -7.82 -8.15
CA ARG A 88 -13.80 -8.22 -7.38
C ARG A 88 -14.46 -9.49 -7.90
N LYS A 89 -14.34 -9.77 -9.21
CA LYS A 89 -14.87 -11.01 -9.82
C LYS A 89 -13.95 -12.22 -9.59
N ARG A 90 -12.70 -12.00 -9.20
CA ARG A 90 -11.69 -13.05 -8.96
C ARG A 90 -11.77 -13.60 -7.54
N THR A 91 -12.89 -14.25 -7.23
CA THR A 91 -13.09 -14.92 -5.93
C THR A 91 -12.07 -16.04 -5.69
N ASP A 92 -11.51 -16.60 -6.77
CA ASP A 92 -10.43 -17.60 -6.76
C ASP A 92 -9.09 -17.09 -6.21
N LEU A 93 -8.93 -15.77 -6.07
CA LEU A 93 -7.75 -15.13 -5.50
C LEU A 93 -7.89 -14.79 -4.02
N VAL A 94 -9.08 -14.91 -3.44
CA VAL A 94 -9.29 -14.64 -2.00
C VAL A 94 -8.51 -15.68 -1.18
N GLY A 95 -7.78 -15.20 -0.16
CA GLY A 95 -6.87 -15.98 0.66
C GLY A 95 -5.51 -16.26 0.00
N LYS A 96 -5.30 -15.83 -1.25
CA LYS A 96 -4.01 -15.99 -1.95
C LYS A 96 -3.18 -14.72 -1.87
N ARG A 97 -1.86 -14.91 -1.96
CA ARG A 97 -0.91 -13.81 -2.10
C ARG A 97 -0.99 -13.24 -3.50
N ILE A 98 -1.16 -11.92 -3.60
CA ILE A 98 -1.19 -11.18 -4.84
C ILE A 98 -0.26 -9.97 -4.75
N ARG A 99 0.19 -9.51 -5.91
CA ARG A 99 0.81 -8.20 -6.08
C ARG A 99 -0.21 -7.25 -6.65
N VAL A 100 -0.39 -6.09 -6.01
CA VAL A 100 -1.25 -5.00 -6.49
C VAL A 100 -0.40 -3.76 -6.72
N THR A 101 -0.63 -3.10 -7.84
CA THR A 101 -0.06 -1.79 -8.13
C THR A 101 -1.19 -0.78 -8.36
N GLY A 102 -1.07 0.38 -7.73
CA GLY A 102 -1.95 1.51 -8.01
C GLY A 102 -1.69 2.70 -7.10
N LYS A 103 -2.64 3.62 -7.07
CA LYS A 103 -2.48 4.93 -6.46
C LYS A 103 -2.93 4.89 -5.01
N LEU A 104 -2.08 5.35 -4.10
CA LEU A 104 -2.43 5.53 -2.70
C LEU A 104 -3.39 6.71 -2.58
N HIS A 105 -4.61 6.44 -2.15
CA HIS A 105 -5.53 7.47 -1.73
C HIS A 105 -5.31 7.74 -0.23
N PRO A 106 -4.94 8.98 0.14
CA PRO A 106 -4.85 9.34 1.54
C PRO A 106 -6.23 9.16 2.17
N SER A 107 -6.29 8.25 3.13
CA SER A 107 -7.43 8.09 4.02
C SER A 107 -7.13 8.86 5.31
N HIS A 108 -8.16 9.20 6.08
CA HIS A 108 -7.95 9.76 7.42
C HIS A 108 -7.52 8.66 8.39
N ALA A 109 -6.85 9.00 9.50
CA ALA A 109 -6.37 8.04 10.51
C ALA A 109 -7.45 7.08 11.04
N ASP A 110 -8.73 7.48 11.00
CA ASP A 110 -9.87 6.66 11.42
C ASP A 110 -10.41 5.72 10.33
N ARG A 111 -9.79 5.68 9.15
CA ARG A 111 -10.19 4.83 8.03
C ARG A 111 -8.99 4.13 7.40
N PRO A 112 -9.13 2.86 6.97
CA PRO A 112 -8.05 2.19 6.28
C PRO A 112 -7.60 2.96 5.03
N PRO A 113 -6.31 2.92 4.67
CA PRO A 113 -5.79 3.54 3.45
C PRO A 113 -6.43 2.93 2.20
N GLY A 114 -6.81 3.78 1.25
CA GLY A 114 -7.33 3.33 -0.04
C GLY A 114 -6.18 3.09 -1.03
N LEU A 115 -6.26 2.00 -1.80
CA LEU A 115 -5.35 1.74 -2.92
C LEU A 115 -6.17 1.45 -4.17
N THR A 116 -5.99 2.25 -5.22
CA THR A 116 -6.60 1.90 -6.51
C THR A 116 -5.95 0.64 -7.06
N VAL A 117 -6.70 -0.14 -7.84
CA VAL A 117 -6.20 -1.34 -8.51
C VAL A 117 -6.00 -0.99 -9.99
N GLU A 118 -4.80 -0.54 -10.34
CA GLU A 118 -4.44 -0.30 -11.74
C GLU A 118 -3.93 -1.58 -12.40
N ASN A 119 -3.18 -2.38 -11.63
CA ASN A 119 -2.74 -3.71 -12.06
C ASN A 119 -2.72 -4.68 -10.87
N PHE A 120 -2.94 -5.97 -11.15
CA PHE A 120 -2.79 -7.03 -10.17
C PHE A 120 -2.34 -8.33 -10.81
N GLN A 121 -1.59 -9.13 -10.06
CA GLN A 121 -1.16 -10.46 -10.48
C GLN A 121 -1.07 -11.40 -9.27
N ALA A 122 -1.28 -12.69 -9.49
CA ALA A 122 -0.97 -13.69 -8.47
C ALA A 122 0.53 -13.58 -8.13
N ALA A 123 0.86 -13.52 -6.84
CA ALA A 123 2.25 -13.60 -6.44
C ALA A 123 2.70 -15.07 -6.56
N PRO A 124 3.95 -15.32 -7.00
CA PRO A 124 4.52 -16.66 -7.04
C PRO A 124 4.62 -17.30 -5.65
#